data_AF-A0AAP0NIG9-F1
#
_entry.id   AF-A0AAP0NIG9-F1
#
_cell.length_a   1.000
_cell.length_b   1.000
_cell.length_c   1.000
_cell.angle_alpha   90.00
_cell.angle_beta   90.00
_cell.angle_gamma   90.00
#
_symmetry.space_group_name_H-M   'P 1'
#
loop_
_entity.id
_entity.type
_entity.pdbx_description
1 polymer ?
#
loop_
_entity_poly.entity_id
_entity_poly.type
_entity_poly.pdbx_seq_one_letter_code
_entity_poly.pdbx_strand_id
1 'polypeptide(L)'
;MNSLVRRVSSIFKPSFLTTSNPNNPSPQQWQQWRGIKVRVRDGNLEQALVVMQRKMISSGMERLIKRQQRHHLKNSEKRVLARKNLERKVRSQELSRKLKSILIKKISKVRSLQAELLMVASGPGEAPMLVQLIKEVQPGLKPLE
;
A
#
# COMPACT_ATOMS: atom_id res chain seq x y z
N MET A 1 53.42 2.26 41.87
CA MET A 1 52.02 2.59 42.24
C MET A 1 51.29 3.12 41.02
N ASN A 2 50.26 2.37 40.62
CA ASN A 2 49.09 2.78 39.83
C ASN A 2 49.25 3.02 38.32
N SER A 3 49.38 1.91 37.59
CA SER A 3 48.74 1.70 36.30
C SER A 3 47.22 1.78 36.46
N LEU A 4 46.56 2.83 35.96
CA LEU A 4 45.11 2.87 35.67
C LEU A 4 44.70 4.27 35.17
N VAL A 5 44.97 4.61 33.91
CA VAL A 5 44.16 5.63 33.21
C VAL A 5 43.88 5.20 31.77
N ARG A 6 42.81 4.41 31.67
CA ARG A 6 41.68 4.57 30.73
C ARG A 6 42.01 5.12 29.33
N ARG A 7 42.33 4.19 28.44
CA ARG A 7 41.55 3.86 27.22
C ARG A 7 40.32 4.79 26.98
N VAL A 8 40.50 5.84 26.19
CA VAL A 8 39.41 6.61 25.57
C VAL A 8 39.46 6.38 24.05
N SER A 9 38.64 5.43 23.63
CA SER A 9 38.03 5.21 22.31
C SER A 9 38.53 6.05 21.11
N SER A 10 39.32 5.41 20.25
CA SER A 10 39.48 5.73 18.84
C SER A 10 38.18 5.50 18.07
N ILE A 11 37.34 6.52 17.93
CA ILE A 11 35.99 6.39 17.33
C ILE A 11 35.95 6.53 15.80
N PHE A 12 37.04 6.87 15.10
CA PHE A 12 37.02 6.86 13.63
C PHE A 12 38.33 6.39 13.00
N LYS A 13 38.49 5.07 12.88
CA LYS A 13 39.29 4.42 11.83
C LYS A 13 38.65 3.06 11.49
N PRO A 14 38.10 2.82 10.29
CA PRO A 14 37.82 1.46 9.87
C PRO A 14 39.14 0.84 9.40
N SER A 15 39.65 -0.09 10.20
CA SER A 15 40.71 -1.00 9.79
C SER A 15 40.17 -1.90 8.67
N PHE A 16 40.64 -1.72 7.45
CA PHE A 16 40.47 -2.67 6.36
C PHE A 16 41.39 -3.85 6.60
N LEU A 17 41.05 -4.75 7.52
CA LEU A 17 41.68 -6.07 7.62
C LEU A 17 40.60 -7.13 7.85
N THR A 18 40.51 -8.00 6.86
CA THR A 18 39.52 -9.05 6.68
C THR A 18 39.85 -10.27 7.53
N THR A 19 39.02 -10.56 8.53
CA THR A 19 38.88 -11.91 9.07
C THR A 19 37.44 -12.34 8.85
N SER A 20 37.20 -13.08 7.76
CA SER A 20 35.88 -13.57 7.37
C SER A 20 35.48 -14.76 8.25
N ASN A 21 34.62 -14.50 9.24
CA ASN A 21 33.82 -15.53 9.92
C ASN A 21 32.66 -15.96 8.98
N PRO A 22 32.53 -17.24 8.61
CA PRO A 22 31.53 -17.71 7.63
C PRO A 22 30.07 -17.62 8.11
N ASN A 23 29.83 -17.36 9.41
CA ASN A 23 28.49 -17.34 10.00
C ASN A 23 27.89 -15.94 10.21
N ASN A 24 28.52 -14.87 9.71
CA ASN A 24 27.94 -13.53 9.73
C ASN A 24 27.82 -12.98 8.30
N PRO A 25 26.60 -12.75 7.77
CA PRO A 25 26.45 -12.15 6.46
C PRO A 25 27.05 -10.74 6.48
N SER A 26 28.14 -10.56 5.74
CA SER A 26 28.92 -9.32 5.70
C SER A 26 28.04 -8.15 5.19
N PRO A 27 28.33 -6.88 5.56
CA PRO A 27 27.58 -5.71 5.08
C PRO A 27 27.48 -5.60 3.56
N GLN A 28 28.40 -6.22 2.83
CA GLN A 28 28.39 -6.33 1.36
C GLN A 28 27.23 -7.19 0.85
N GLN A 29 26.83 -8.22 1.60
CA GLN A 29 25.68 -9.06 1.27
C GLN A 29 24.36 -8.29 1.41
N TRP A 30 24.28 -7.32 2.32
CA TRP A 30 23.10 -6.45 2.50
C TRP A 30 22.93 -5.44 1.35
N GLN A 31 24.02 -5.02 0.71
CA GLN A 31 23.94 -4.14 -0.47
C GLN A 31 23.33 -4.85 -1.69
N GLN A 32 23.46 -6.18 -1.77
CA GLN A 32 22.83 -6.97 -2.83
C GLN A 32 21.29 -7.03 -2.70
N TRP A 33 20.70 -6.58 -1.59
CA TRP A 33 19.25 -6.61 -1.35
C TRP A 33 18.55 -5.28 -1.60
N ARG A 34 19.25 -4.29 -2.18
CA ARG A 34 18.61 -3.01 -2.55
C ARG A 34 17.90 -3.10 -3.90
N GLY A 35 16.70 -2.50 -3.97
CA GLY A 35 15.90 -2.38 -5.18
C GLY A 35 14.77 -3.41 -5.32
N ILE A 36 13.94 -3.24 -6.35
CA ILE A 36 12.83 -4.15 -6.65
C ILE A 36 13.38 -5.30 -7.48
N LYS A 37 13.41 -6.50 -6.90
CA LYS A 37 13.82 -7.73 -7.57
C LYS A 37 12.67 -8.72 -7.60
N VAL A 38 12.55 -9.45 -8.70
CA VAL A 38 11.55 -10.51 -8.89
C VAL A 38 12.26 -11.69 -9.52
N ARG A 39 12.05 -12.89 -8.97
CA ARG A 39 12.50 -14.13 -9.60
C ARG A 39 11.47 -14.55 -10.63
N VAL A 40 11.93 -14.90 -11.83
CA VAL A 40 11.08 -15.54 -12.84
C VAL A 40 10.86 -16.99 -12.41
N ARG A 41 9.60 -17.41 -12.33
CA ARG A 41 9.21 -18.80 -12.06
C ARG A 41 8.62 -19.38 -13.34
N ASP A 42 8.83 -20.67 -13.54
CA ASP A 42 8.16 -21.45 -14.60
C ASP A 42 8.37 -20.89 -16.03
N GLY A 43 9.50 -20.21 -16.26
CA GLY A 43 9.80 -19.54 -17.53
C GLY A 43 8.92 -18.34 -17.87
N ASN A 44 7.99 -17.92 -16.98
CA ASN A 44 7.02 -16.88 -17.28
C ASN A 44 7.56 -15.46 -16.94
N LEU A 45 8.26 -14.88 -17.91
CA LEU A 45 8.84 -13.53 -17.79
C LEU A 45 7.76 -12.43 -17.69
N GLU A 46 6.69 -12.52 -18.48
CA GLU A 46 5.66 -11.46 -18.51
C GLU A 46 5.01 -11.29 -17.13
N GLN A 47 4.66 -12.39 -16.47
CA GLN A 47 4.09 -12.36 -15.13
C GLN A 47 5.08 -11.74 -14.13
N ALA A 48 6.37 -12.08 -14.22
CA ALA A 48 7.40 -11.49 -13.38
C ALA A 48 7.55 -9.98 -13.60
N LEU A 49 7.46 -9.51 -14.85
CA LEU A 49 7.48 -8.09 -15.20
C LEU A 49 6.26 -7.35 -14.67
N VAL A 50 5.06 -7.92 -14.77
CA VAL A 50 3.84 -7.33 -14.18
C VAL A 50 3.99 -7.19 -12.66
N VAL A 51 4.51 -8.21 -11.99
CA VAL A 51 4.76 -8.16 -10.54
C VAL A 51 5.80 -7.08 -10.20
N MET A 52 6.88 -6.98 -10.98
CA MET A 52 7.90 -5.96 -10.82
C MET A 52 7.32 -4.55 -11.00
N GLN A 53 6.53 -4.34 -12.05
CA GLN A 53 5.87 -3.06 -12.34
C GLN A 53 4.90 -2.66 -11.22
N ARG A 54 4.08 -3.59 -10.72
CA ARG A 54 3.18 -3.33 -9.58
C ARG A 54 3.96 -2.89 -8.33
N LYS A 55 5.07 -3.57 -8.01
CA LYS A 55 5.96 -3.20 -6.90
C LYS A 55 6.63 -1.83 -7.13
N MET A 56 6.96 -1.48 -8.37
CA MET A 56 7.53 -0.18 -8.74
C MET A 56 6.52 0.96 -8.61
N ILE A 57 5.26 0.71 -9.00
CA ILE A 57 4.17 1.68 -8.87
C ILE A 57 3.84 1.91 -7.40
N SER A 58 3.65 0.84 -6.63
CA SER A 58 3.21 0.91 -5.23
C SER A 58 4.27 1.54 -4.32
N SER A 59 5.55 1.26 -4.56
CA SER A 59 6.67 1.93 -3.88
C SER A 59 6.78 3.43 -4.22
N GLY A 60 6.07 3.89 -5.25
CA GLY A 60 6.11 5.27 -5.72
C GLY A 60 7.35 5.59 -6.55
N MET A 61 8.23 4.61 -6.80
CA MET A 61 9.47 4.81 -7.56
C MET A 61 9.20 5.27 -9.00
N GLU A 62 8.17 4.72 -9.66
CA GLU A 62 7.77 5.16 -11.00
C GLU A 62 7.47 6.67 -11.02
N ARG A 63 6.80 7.17 -9.98
CA ARG A 63 6.44 8.59 -9.89
C ARG A 63 7.68 9.45 -9.66
N LEU A 64 8.65 8.97 -8.90
CA LEU A 64 9.92 9.68 -8.69
C LEU A 64 10.71 9.80 -10.00
N ILE A 65 10.81 8.69 -10.75
CA ILE A 65 11.50 8.65 -12.04
C ILE A 65 10.80 9.56 -13.06
N LYS A 66 9.47 9.41 -13.22
CA LYS A 66 8.72 10.22 -14.20
C LYS A 66 8.66 11.72 -13.86
N ARG A 67 8.70 12.08 -12.57
CA ARG A 67 8.64 13.47 -12.09
C ARG A 67 10.02 14.09 -11.90
N GLN A 68 11.09 13.43 -12.35
CA GLN A 68 12.43 13.98 -12.28
C GLN A 68 12.46 15.37 -12.93
N GLN A 69 12.89 16.37 -12.15
CA GLN A 69 12.98 17.75 -12.62
C GLN A 69 14.13 17.85 -13.62
N ARG A 70 13.81 18.16 -14.88
CA ARG A 70 14.83 18.40 -15.93
C ARG A 70 15.49 19.77 -15.81
N HIS A 71 14.78 20.73 -15.23
CA HIS A 71 15.24 22.11 -15.02
C HIS A 71 15.00 22.52 -13.57
N HIS A 72 15.75 23.53 -13.13
CA HIS A 72 15.58 24.11 -11.81
C HIS A 72 14.25 24.86 -11.70
N LEU A 73 13.52 24.60 -10.63
CA LEU A 73 12.34 25.36 -10.23
C LEU A 73 12.67 26.18 -8.98
N LYS A 74 12.29 27.46 -8.99
CA LYS A 74 12.46 28.35 -7.84
C LYS A 74 11.50 27.97 -6.71
N ASN A 75 11.80 28.42 -5.49
CA ASN A 75 11.01 28.06 -4.30
C ASN A 75 9.55 28.55 -4.37
N SER A 76 9.31 29.72 -4.96
CA SER A 76 7.97 30.25 -5.20
C SER A 76 7.12 29.30 -6.06
N GLU A 77 7.68 28.82 -7.16
CA GLU A 77 7.01 27.89 -8.08
C GLU A 77 6.77 26.53 -7.42
N LYS A 78 7.75 26.01 -6.67
CA LYS A 78 7.60 24.77 -5.89
C LYS A 78 6.40 24.85 -4.93
N ARG A 79 6.22 25.98 -4.24
CA ARG A 79 5.07 26.21 -3.33
C ARG A 79 3.74 26.21 -4.08
N VAL A 80 3.69 26.87 -5.24
CA VAL A 80 2.48 26.92 -6.08
C VAL A 80 2.11 25.52 -6.58
N LEU A 81 3.09 24.74 -7.06
CA LEU A 81 2.86 23.36 -7.52
C LEU A 81 2.39 22.45 -6.39
N ALA A 82 2.98 22.57 -5.19
CA ALA A 82 2.54 21.83 -4.02
C ALA A 82 1.09 22.14 -3.66
N ARG A 83 0.70 23.42 -3.64
CA ARG A 83 -0.68 23.85 -3.39
C ARG A 83 -1.66 23.28 -4.42
N LYS A 84 -1.35 23.40 -5.72
CA LYS A 84 -2.18 22.85 -6.81
C LYS A 84 -2.32 21.33 -6.74
N ASN A 85 -1.28 20.61 -6.30
CA ASN A 85 -1.34 19.17 -6.10
C ASN A 85 -2.23 18.79 -4.91
N LEU A 86 -2.13 19.54 -3.81
CA LEU A 86 -2.98 19.35 -2.63
C LEU A 86 -4.45 19.57 -2.98
N GLU A 87 -4.77 20.66 -3.65
CA GLU A 87 -6.14 20.98 -4.07
C GLU A 87 -6.73 19.88 -4.98
N ARG A 88 -5.95 19.40 -5.96
CA ARG A 88 -6.37 18.27 -6.81
C ARG A 88 -6.63 16.99 -6.00
N LYS A 89 -5.79 16.69 -5.01
CA LYS A 89 -5.97 15.52 -4.13
C LYS A 89 -7.26 15.65 -3.31
N VAL A 90 -7.49 16.80 -2.69
CA VAL A 90 -8.68 17.07 -1.87
C VAL A 90 -9.95 16.96 -2.72
N ARG A 91 -10.00 17.62 -3.88
CA ARG A 91 -11.14 17.54 -4.81
C ARG A 91 -11.47 16.11 -5.24
N SER A 92 -10.45 15.31 -5.57
CA SER A 92 -10.63 13.90 -5.95
C SER A 92 -11.14 13.06 -4.77
N GLN A 93 -10.65 13.29 -3.56
CA GLN A 93 -11.13 12.61 -2.36
C GLN A 93 -12.59 12.97 -2.03
N GLU A 94 -12.95 14.24 -2.09
CA GLU A 94 -14.33 14.70 -1.87
C GLU A 94 -15.29 14.09 -2.88
N LEU A 95 -14.92 14.09 -4.17
CA LEU A 95 -15.70 13.46 -5.22
C LEU A 95 -15.88 11.95 -4.95
N SER A 96 -14.80 11.26 -4.57
CA SER A 96 -14.84 9.83 -4.25
C SER A 96 -15.78 9.53 -3.07
N ARG A 97 -15.78 10.38 -2.05
CA ARG A 97 -16.69 10.27 -0.90
C ARG A 97 -18.15 10.47 -1.32
N LYS A 98 -18.43 11.47 -2.16
CA LYS A 98 -19.78 11.72 -2.71
C LYS A 98 -20.27 10.55 -3.56
N LEU A 99 -19.41 10.00 -4.42
CA LEU A 99 -19.77 8.84 -5.24
C LEU A 99 -20.03 7.60 -4.39
N LYS A 100 -19.20 7.35 -3.35
CA LYS A 100 -19.41 6.26 -2.40
C LYS A 100 -20.75 6.40 -1.68
N SER A 101 -21.12 7.60 -1.22
CA SER A 101 -22.40 7.81 -0.52
C SER A 101 -23.60 7.63 -1.45
N ILE A 102 -23.52 8.11 -2.70
CA ILE A 102 -24.55 7.86 -3.72
C ILE A 102 -24.69 6.37 -4.00
N LEU A 103 -23.58 5.65 -4.18
CA LEU A 103 -23.59 4.22 -4.46
C LEU A 103 -24.22 3.42 -3.31
N ILE A 104 -23.85 3.73 -2.06
CA ILE A 104 -24.45 3.10 -0.87
C ILE A 104 -25.96 3.36 -0.84
N LYS A 105 -26.40 4.62 -1.02
CA LYS A 105 -27.84 4.95 -1.05
C LYS A 105 -28.59 4.16 -2.12
N LYS A 106 -28.03 4.03 -3.32
CA LYS A 106 -28.63 3.24 -4.41
C LYS A 106 -28.73 1.76 -4.06
N ILE A 107 -27.65 1.15 -3.57
CA ILE A 107 -27.63 -0.28 -3.21
C ILE A 107 -28.60 -0.57 -2.07
N SER A 108 -28.66 0.28 -1.04
CA SER A 108 -29.59 0.10 0.09
C SER A 108 -31.05 0.16 -0.36
N LYS A 109 -31.40 1.05 -1.29
CA LYS A 109 -32.78 1.13 -1.83
C LYS A 109 -33.14 -0.09 -2.66
N VAL A 110 -32.22 -0.61 -3.48
CA VAL A 110 -32.46 -1.85 -4.23
C VAL A 110 -32.64 -3.03 -3.29
N ARG A 111 -31.80 -3.15 -2.26
CA ARG A 111 -31.92 -4.21 -1.25
C ARG A 111 -33.21 -4.13 -0.46
N SER A 112 -33.67 -2.92 -0.09
CA SER A 112 -34.94 -2.76 0.61
C SER A 112 -36.12 -3.19 -0.25
N LEU A 113 -36.13 -2.82 -1.54
CA LEU A 113 -37.19 -3.23 -2.47
C LEU A 113 -37.15 -4.74 -2.76
N GLN A 114 -35.95 -5.33 -2.87
CA GLN A 114 -35.81 -6.79 -2.99
C GLN A 114 -36.32 -7.50 -1.74
N ALA A 115 -36.03 -6.98 -0.54
CA ALA A 115 -36.55 -7.53 0.71
C ALA A 115 -38.07 -7.42 0.79
N GLU A 116 -38.66 -6.27 0.44
CA GLU A 116 -40.12 -6.09 0.39
C GLU A 116 -40.77 -7.07 -0.61
N LEU A 117 -40.22 -7.21 -1.82
CA LEU A 117 -40.73 -8.14 -2.82
C LEU A 117 -40.64 -9.60 -2.35
N LEU A 118 -39.56 -9.97 -1.68
CA LEU A 118 -39.34 -11.33 -1.16
C LEU A 118 -40.26 -11.64 0.03
N MET A 119 -40.58 -10.64 0.85
CA MET A 119 -41.59 -10.72 1.92
C MET A 119 -43.03 -10.82 1.37
N VAL A 120 -43.32 -10.25 0.20
CA VAL A 120 -44.63 -10.36 -0.47
C VAL A 120 -44.76 -11.69 -1.23
N ALA A 121 -43.67 -12.23 -1.75
CA ALA A 121 -43.66 -13.48 -2.52
C ALA A 121 -43.64 -14.75 -1.65
N SER A 122 -43.20 -14.66 -0.38
CA SER A 122 -43.15 -15.79 0.55
C SER A 122 -44.33 -15.71 1.51
N GLY A 123 -45.19 -16.73 1.55
CA GLY A 123 -46.26 -16.82 2.56
C GLY A 123 -45.70 -16.79 3.99
N PRO A 124 -46.52 -16.46 5.01
CA PRO A 124 -46.08 -16.09 6.37
C PRO A 124 -45.27 -17.17 7.13
N GLY A 125 -45.10 -18.37 6.58
CA GLY A 125 -44.37 -19.49 7.20
C GLY A 125 -42.89 -19.65 6.80
N GLU A 126 -42.42 -19.09 5.67
CA GLU A 126 -41.06 -19.35 5.15
C GLU A 126 -40.06 -18.20 5.37
N ALA A 127 -40.56 -17.02 5.77
CA ALA A 127 -39.79 -15.80 5.97
C ALA A 127 -38.58 -15.93 6.92
N PRO A 128 -38.64 -16.62 8.08
CA PRO A 128 -37.50 -16.64 9.01
C PRO A 128 -36.31 -17.46 8.49
N MET A 129 -36.53 -18.55 7.74
CA MET A 129 -35.43 -19.39 7.23
C MET A 129 -34.65 -18.72 6.10
N LEU A 130 -35.32 -18.01 5.18
CA LEU A 130 -34.64 -17.33 4.07
C LEU A 130 -33.84 -16.10 4.54
N VAL A 131 -34.29 -15.40 5.59
CA VAL A 131 -33.53 -14.29 6.20
C VAL A 131 -32.23 -14.79 6.85
N GLN A 132 -32.25 -16.00 7.43
CA GLN A 132 -31.04 -16.66 7.95
C GLN A 132 -30.09 -17.08 6.84
N LEU A 133 -30.62 -17.67 5.75
CA LEU A 133 -29.82 -18.07 4.59
C LEU A 133 -29.15 -16.88 3.88
N ILE A 134 -29.84 -15.74 3.75
CA ILE A 134 -29.28 -14.52 3.15
C ILE A 134 -28.16 -13.93 4.02
N LYS A 135 -28.26 -14.04 5.36
CA LYS A 135 -27.19 -13.64 6.27
C LYS A 135 -25.97 -14.56 6.18
N GLU A 136 -26.18 -15.86 5.96
CA GLU A 136 -25.08 -16.84 5.82
C GLU A 136 -24.38 -16.77 4.46
N VAL A 137 -25.08 -16.42 3.38
CA VAL A 137 -24.52 -16.32 2.02
C VAL A 137 -23.70 -15.03 1.79
N GLN A 138 -23.77 -14.01 2.67
CA GLN A 138 -22.93 -12.80 2.58
C GLN A 138 -22.04 -12.55 3.81
N PRO A 139 -20.99 -13.37 4.04
CA PRO A 139 -19.97 -13.05 5.03
C PRO A 139 -18.96 -12.08 4.39
N GLY A 140 -19.22 -10.76 4.39
CA GLY A 140 -18.24 -9.87 3.74
C GLY A 140 -18.35 -8.36 3.89
N LEU A 141 -19.43 -7.80 4.43
CA LEU A 141 -19.51 -6.36 4.69
C LEU A 141 -19.31 -6.09 6.17
N LYS A 142 -18.07 -6.23 6.64
CA LYS A 142 -17.66 -5.60 7.91
C LYS A 142 -17.77 -4.07 7.74
N PRO A 143 -18.33 -3.35 8.72
CA PRO A 143 -18.16 -1.90 8.79
C PRO A 143 -16.66 -1.63 8.95
N LEU A 144 -16.08 -0.84 8.05
CA LEU A 144 -14.76 -0.24 8.29
C LEU A 144 -15.01 0.98 9.17
N GLU A 145 -14.63 0.88 10.45
CA GLU A 145 -14.40 2.03 11.33
C GLU A 145 -13.40 3.01 10.72
#